data_AF-A0A7X6WHX0-F1
#
_entry.id   AF-A0A7X6WHX0-F1
#
_cell.length_a   1.000
_cell.length_b   1.000
_cell.length_c   1.000
_cell.angle_alpha   90.00
_cell.angle_beta   90.00
_cell.angle_gamma   90.00
#
_symmetry.space_group_name_H-M   'P 1'
#
loop_
_entity.id
_entity.type
_entity.pdbx_description
1 polymer ?
#
loop_
_entity_poly.entity_id
_entity_poly.type
_entity_poly.pdbx_seq_one_letter_code
_entity_poly.pdbx_strand_id
1 'polypeptide(L)'
;MSKFVYTNTPKFTGRNVPIDEIARATGKSSAFLREGLKQGFLNFGFACKRKNANNFSFYCPDKLVWEELGYFNDNPKKFEL
;
A
#
# COMPACT_ATOMS: atom_id res chain seq x y z
N MET A 1 4.47 -24.10 6.16
CA MET A 1 4.24 -22.67 6.52
C MET A 1 2.99 -22.61 7.37
N SER A 2 3.08 -22.05 8.58
CA SER A 2 1.91 -21.82 9.44
C SER A 2 1.00 -20.78 8.79
N LYS A 3 -0.26 -21.14 8.53
CA LYS A 3 -1.26 -20.22 8.00
C LYS A 3 -1.76 -19.37 9.16
N PHE A 4 -1.37 -18.10 9.22
CA PHE A 4 -1.94 -17.16 10.17
C PHE A 4 -3.42 -16.97 9.85
N VAL A 5 -4.28 -17.16 10.84
CA VAL A 5 -5.73 -16.91 10.74
C VAL A 5 -6.02 -15.67 11.57
N TYR A 6 -6.33 -14.57 10.90
CA TYR A 6 -6.76 -13.34 11.55
C TYR A 6 -8.25 -13.41 11.85
N THR A 7 -8.62 -13.26 13.12
CA THR A 7 -10.02 -13.09 13.54
C THR A 7 -10.31 -11.59 13.66
N ASN A 8 -11.45 -11.12 13.12
CA ASN A 8 -11.86 -9.70 13.06
C ASN A 8 -11.08 -8.82 12.08
N THR A 9 -10.93 -9.25 10.83
CA THR A 9 -10.32 -8.42 9.78
C THR A 9 -11.25 -7.30 9.31
N PRO A 10 -10.72 -6.15 8.87
CA PRO A 10 -11.51 -5.15 8.16
C PRO A 10 -12.18 -5.72 6.90
N LYS A 11 -13.20 -5.01 6.40
CA LYS A 11 -13.84 -5.34 5.12
C LYS A 11 -13.00 -4.79 3.98
N PHE A 12 -12.00 -5.56 3.54
CA PHE A 12 -11.15 -5.17 2.41
C PHE A 12 -11.98 -4.97 1.13
N THR A 13 -11.65 -3.91 0.42
CA THR A 13 -12.32 -3.48 -0.81
C THR A 13 -11.47 -3.75 -2.06
N GLY A 14 -10.17 -4.00 -1.88
CA GLY A 14 -9.20 -4.10 -2.98
C GLY A 14 -8.77 -2.74 -3.52
N ARG A 15 -9.16 -1.63 -2.88
CA ARG A 15 -8.79 -0.28 -3.31
C ARG A 15 -7.27 -0.08 -3.31
N ASN A 16 -6.81 0.81 -4.19
CA ASN A 16 -5.45 1.33 -4.10
C ASN A 16 -5.38 2.38 -2.98
N VAL A 17 -4.59 2.12 -1.94
CA VAL A 17 -4.30 3.09 -0.89
C VAL A 17 -3.25 4.08 -1.40
N PRO A 18 -3.53 5.40 -1.43
CA PRO A 18 -2.54 6.39 -1.86
C PRO A 18 -1.30 6.36 -0.96
N ILE A 19 -0.10 6.43 -1.56
CA ILE A 19 1.15 6.44 -0.77
C ILE A 19 1.18 7.59 0.24
N ASP A 20 0.58 8.74 -0.07
CA ASP A 20 0.52 9.86 0.88
C ASP A 20 -0.43 9.59 2.07
N GLU A 21 -1.42 8.71 1.90
CA GLU A 21 -2.23 8.21 3.01
C GLU A 21 -1.38 7.32 3.92
N ILE A 22 -0.63 6.38 3.34
CA ILE A 22 0.28 5.47 4.06
C ILE A 22 1.39 6.25 4.76
N ALA A 23 1.95 7.27 4.10
CA ALA A 23 2.98 8.15 4.65
C ALA A 23 2.50 8.84 5.94
N ARG A 24 1.28 9.42 5.92
CA ARG A 24 0.67 10.03 7.10
C ARG A 24 0.41 9.02 8.21
N ALA A 25 -0.07 7.82 7.88
CA ALA A 25 -0.35 6.78 8.87
C ALA A 25 0.91 6.22 9.54
N THR A 26 2.01 6.10 8.79
CA THR A 26 3.26 5.48 9.26
C THR A 26 4.29 6.48 9.79
N GLY A 27 4.07 7.78 9.63
CA GLY A 27 5.06 8.81 9.96
C GLY A 27 6.32 8.78 9.08
N LYS A 28 6.25 8.12 7.91
CA LYS A 28 7.35 8.05 6.93
C LYS A 28 7.08 8.99 5.76
N SER A 29 8.13 9.41 5.06
CA SER A 29 7.98 10.23 3.85
C SER A 29 7.47 9.39 2.67
N SER A 30 6.67 10.01 1.80
CA SER A 30 6.20 9.36 0.56
C SER A 30 7.36 8.92 -0.32
N ALA A 31 8.47 9.66 -0.31
CA ALA A 31 9.69 9.33 -1.04
C ALA A 31 10.34 8.03 -0.54
N PHE A 32 10.46 7.87 0.79
CA PHE A 32 10.97 6.64 1.40
C PHE A 32 10.11 5.42 1.02
N LEU A 33 8.78 5.54 1.12
CA LEU A 33 7.86 4.46 0.78
C LEU A 33 7.95 4.08 -0.71
N ARG A 34 7.97 5.06 -1.62
CA ARG A 34 8.15 4.82 -3.06
C ARG A 34 9.46 4.10 -3.34
N GLU A 35 10.54 4.51 -2.69
CA GLU A 35 11.85 3.91 -2.93
C GLU A 35 11.93 2.48 -2.38
N GLY A 36 11.36 2.22 -1.19
CA GLY A 36 11.32 0.86 -0.66
C GLY A 36 10.46 -0.11 -1.46
N LEU A 37 9.38 0.37 -2.08
CA LEU A 37 8.59 -0.42 -3.02
C LEU A 37 9.35 -0.71 -4.33
N LYS A 38 10.17 0.22 -4.82
CA LYS A 38 11.01 -0.03 -6.02
C LYS A 38 12.14 -1.01 -5.74
N GLN A 39 12.76 -0.90 -4.57
CA GLN A 39 13.87 -1.77 -4.15
C GLN A 39 13.38 -3.15 -3.67
N GLY A 40 12.09 -3.27 -3.35
CA GLY A 40 11.46 -4.53 -2.98
C GLY A 40 11.65 -4.94 -1.51
N PHE A 41 12.10 -4.04 -0.63
CA PHE A 41 12.19 -4.34 0.81
C PHE A 41 10.89 -4.00 1.57
N LEU A 42 9.97 -3.27 0.94
CA LEU A 42 8.60 -3.05 1.43
C LEU A 42 7.64 -3.94 0.63
N ASN A 43 6.85 -4.76 1.33
CA ASN A 43 5.99 -5.78 0.72
C ASN A 43 4.50 -5.43 0.70
N PHE A 44 4.13 -4.23 1.18
CA PHE A 44 2.73 -3.80 1.27
C PHE A 44 2.12 -3.33 -0.06
N GLY A 45 2.86 -3.41 -1.16
CA GLY A 45 2.43 -2.94 -2.47
C GLY A 45 3.43 -3.25 -3.58
N PHE A 46 3.19 -2.68 -4.74
CA PHE A 46 3.94 -2.96 -5.96
C PHE A 46 4.38 -1.66 -6.63
N ALA A 47 5.64 -1.63 -7.09
CA ALA A 47 6.16 -0.60 -7.98
C ALA A 47 6.25 -1.15 -9.41
N CYS A 48 5.44 -0.59 -10.32
CA CYS A 48 5.39 -1.00 -11.71
C CYS A 48 6.04 0.06 -12.60
N LYS A 49 7.07 -0.31 -13.36
CA LYS A 49 7.66 0.54 -14.40
C LYS A 49 7.13 0.10 -15.76
N ARG A 50 6.43 0.99 -16.48
CA ARG A 50 6.07 0.71 -17.89
C ARG A 50 7.33 0.75 -18.77
N LYS A 51 7.37 -0.11 -19.79
CA LYS A 51 8.43 -0.09 -20.81
C LYS A 51 8.46 1.31 -21.43
N ASN A 52 9.63 1.96 -21.42
CA ASN A 52 9.87 3.34 -21.88
C ASN A 52 9.30 4.47 -21.01
N ALA A 53 8.79 4.20 -19.80
CA ALA A 53 8.41 5.26 -18.87
C ALA A 53 9.55 5.59 -17.90
N ASN A 54 9.78 6.89 -17.66
CA ASN A 54 10.65 7.36 -16.57
C ASN A 54 9.97 7.26 -15.20
N ASN A 55 8.64 7.26 -15.17
CA ASN A 55 7.85 7.25 -13.95
C ASN A 55 7.41 5.83 -13.58
N PHE A 56 7.35 5.56 -12.27
CA PHE A 56 6.76 4.36 -11.71
C PHE A 56 5.29 4.61 -11.36
N SER A 57 4.46 3.61 -11.60
CA SER A 57 3.11 3.51 -11.03
C SER A 57 3.16 2.67 -9.77
N PHE A 58 2.37 3.02 -8.77
CA PHE A 58 2.32 2.29 -7.51
C PHE A 58 0.92 1.76 -7.27
N TYR A 59 0.85 0.50 -6.83
CA TYR A 59 -0.38 -0.14 -6.42
C TYR A 59 -0.21 -0.73 -5.02
N CYS A 60 -0.97 -0.21 -4.06
CA CYS A 60 -0.93 -0.63 -2.66
C CYS A 60 -2.33 -1.14 -2.28
N PRO A 61 -2.62 -2.44 -2.44
CA PRO A 61 -3.90 -3.02 -2.03
C PRO A 61 -4.15 -2.82 -0.54
N ASP A 62 -5.34 -2.40 -0.16
CA ASP A 62 -5.73 -2.22 1.24
C ASP A 62 -5.49 -3.45 2.13
N LYS A 63 -5.66 -4.66 1.59
CA LYS A 63 -5.34 -5.90 2.30
C LYS A 63 -3.84 -6.04 2.62
N LEU A 64 -2.95 -5.82 1.65
CA LEU A 64 -1.50 -5.94 1.87
C LEU A 64 -0.97 -4.84 2.79
N VAL A 65 -1.52 -3.62 2.67
CA VAL A 65 -1.21 -2.52 3.58
C VAL A 65 -1.60 -2.88 5.01
N TRP A 66 -2.76 -3.49 5.23
CA TRP A 66 -3.17 -3.94 6.55
C TRP A 66 -2.31 -5.11 7.07
N GLU A 67 -2.00 -6.11 6.23
CA GLU A 67 -1.23 -7.29 6.64
C GLU A 67 0.21 -6.92 7.06
N GLU A 68 0.86 -6.02 6.33
CA GLU A 68 2.27 -5.66 6.58
C GLU A 68 2.44 -4.48 7.54
N LEU A 69 1.51 -3.52 7.55
CA LEU A 69 1.65 -2.27 8.33
C LEU A 69 0.60 -2.13 9.44
N GLY A 70 -0.40 -3.00 9.51
CA GLY A 70 -1.51 -2.91 10.47
C GLY A 70 -2.48 -1.75 10.23
N TYR A 71 -2.39 -1.07 9.08
CA TYR A 71 -3.21 0.11 8.79
C TYR A 71 -4.37 -0.22 7.86
N PHE A 72 -5.58 0.22 8.25
CA PHE A 72 -6.76 0.24 7.40
C PHE A 72 -7.56 1.51 7.66
N ASN A 73 -8.24 2.02 6.64
CA ASN A 73 -9.12 3.19 6.75
C ASN A 73 -10.49 2.82 6.17
N ASP A 74 -11.48 2.72 7.06
CA ASP A 74 -12.86 2.36 6.75
C ASP A 74 -13.59 3.44 5.93
N ASN A 75 -13.13 4.68 6.01
CA ASN A 75 -13.75 5.83 5.35
C ASN A 75 -12.71 6.57 4.49
N PRO A 76 -12.20 5.92 3.41
CA PRO A 76 -11.25 6.57 2.53
C PRO A 76 -11.92 7.75 1.83
N LYS A 77 -11.17 8.84 1.65
CA LYS A 77 -11.61 9.92 0.77
C LYS A 77 -11.85 9.34 -0.63
N LYS A 78 -12.99 9.65 -1.24
CA LYS A 78 -13.24 9.27 -2.63
C LYS A 78 -12.13 9.86 -3.49
N PHE A 79 -11.43 9.00 -4.21
CA PHE A 79 -10.49 9.43 -5.23
C PHE A 79 -11.30 9.73 -6.49
N GLU A 80 -11.33 10.98 -6.91
CA GLU A 80 -11.87 11.36 -8.22
C GLU A 80 -10.78 11.11 -9.26
N LEU A 81 -11.11 10.33 -10.30
CA LEU A 81 -10.21 9.99 -11.41
C LEU A 81 -10.21 11.08 -12.48
#